data_AF-A0A5B9QH58-F1
#
_entry.id   AF-A0A5B9QH58-F1
#
_cell.length_a   1.000
_cell.length_b   1.000
_cell.length_c   1.000
_cell.angle_alpha   90.00
_cell.angle_beta   90.00
_cell.angle_gamma   90.00
#
_symmetry.space_group_name_H-M   'P 1'
#
loop_
_entity.id
_entity.type
_entity.pdbx_description
1 polymer ?
#
loop_
_entity_poly.entity_id
_entity_poly.type
_entity_poly.pdbx_seq_one_letter_code
_entity_poly.pdbx_strand_id
1 'polypeptide(L)' 'MLAQFSIWALDDPHLRNEMATIRQLLEDEGFDFDMKRMSTTIEGSFEQITSVIGQCHERLSESHKRLLVNITIDDDRA' A
#
# COMPACT_ATOMS: atom_id res chain seq x y z
N MET A 1 10.93 -6.85 -8.84
CA MET A 1 10.31 -5.58 -9.24
C MET A 1 10.05 -4.78 -7.98
N LEU A 2 10.40 -3.50 -7.98
CA LEU A 2 10.21 -2.63 -6.82
C LEU A 2 8.96 -1.78 -7.03
N ALA A 3 8.09 -1.71 -6.04
CA ALA A 3 6.94 -0.81 -6.07
C ALA A 3 6.93 0.08 -4.84
N GLN A 4 6.72 1.37 -5.07
CA GLN A 4 6.41 2.34 -4.05
C GLN A 4 4.95 2.73 -4.17
N PHE A 5 4.21 2.66 -3.08
CA PHE A 5 2.81 3.10 -3.05
C PHE A 5 2.49 3.99 -1.86
N SER A 6 1.43 4.78 -1.99
CA SER A 6 0.84 5.56 -0.90
C SER A 6 -0.68 5.57 -1.05
N ILE A 7 -1.39 5.44 0.07
CA ILE A 7 -2.84 5.49 0.12
C ILE A 7 -3.24 6.62 1.07
N TRP A 8 -4.04 7.56 0.57
CA TRP A 8 -4.52 8.71 1.31
C TRP A 8 -6.03 8.67 1.41
N ALA A 9 -6.57 8.52 2.61
CA ALA A 9 -7.96 8.82 2.88
C ALA A 9 -8.15 10.34 2.86
N LEU A 10 -9.03 10.84 1.99
CA LEU A 10 -9.26 12.28 1.85
C LEU A 10 -10.29 12.84 2.84
N ASP A 11 -10.91 11.97 3.62
CA ASP A 11 -11.85 12.30 4.69
C ASP A 11 -11.22 12.24 6.10
N ASP A 12 -10.01 11.68 6.26
CA ASP A 12 -9.25 11.67 7.52
C ASP A 12 -7.85 12.31 7.35
N PRO A 13 -7.56 13.45 8.03
CA PRO A 13 -6.27 14.11 7.95
C PRO A 13 -5.14 13.43 8.75
N HIS A 14 -5.42 12.45 9.60
CA HIS A 14 -4.45 11.87 10.53
C HIS A 14 -3.87 10.53 10.11
N LEU A 15 -4.57 9.72 9.31
CA LEU A 15 -4.10 8.48 8.65
C LEU A 15 -3.42 7.43 9.55
N ARG A 16 -3.59 7.50 10.89
CA ARG A 16 -2.85 6.65 11.83
C ARG A 16 -3.34 5.20 11.82
N ASN A 17 -4.64 4.99 11.70
CA ASN A 17 -5.25 3.66 11.74
C ASN A 17 -5.02 2.91 10.42
N GLU A 18 -4.96 3.67 9.33
CA GLU A 18 -4.78 3.23 7.97
C GLU A 18 -3.37 2.68 7.78
N MET A 19 -2.35 3.38 8.31
CA MET A 19 -0.97 2.89 8.29
C MET A 19 -0.80 1.60 9.12
N ALA A 20 -1.49 1.47 10.26
CA ALA A 20 -1.46 0.24 11.05
C ALA A 20 -2.11 -0.93 10.29
N THR A 21 -3.22 -0.66 9.61
CA THR A 21 -3.93 -1.64 8.78
C THR A 21 -3.06 -2.12 7.61
N ILE A 22 -2.41 -1.19 6.90
CA ILE A 22 -1.51 -1.53 5.78
C ILE A 22 -0.33 -2.36 6.27
N ARG A 23 0.30 -1.97 7.39
CA ARG A 23 1.39 -2.75 7.98
C ARG A 23 0.96 -4.18 8.28
N GLN A 24 -0.16 -4.35 8.96
CA GLN A 24 -0.64 -5.67 9.36
C GLN A 24 -0.91 -6.56 8.13
N LEU A 25 -1.51 -5.99 7.08
CA LEU A 25 -1.78 -6.72 5.84
C LEU A 25 -0.49 -7.17 5.15
N LEU A 26 0.53 -6.31 5.10
CA LEU A 26 1.83 -6.65 4.52
C LEU A 26 2.57 -7.73 5.34
N GLU A 27 2.47 -7.67 6.67
CA GLU A 27 3.03 -8.68 7.58
C GLU A 27 2.32 -10.04 7.40
N ASP A 28 0.99 -10.05 7.30
CA ASP A 28 0.19 -11.27 7.10
C ASP A 28 0.47 -11.94 5.75
N GLU A 29 0.69 -11.15 4.70
CA GLU A 29 1.03 -11.62 3.35
C GLU A 29 2.53 -11.96 3.19
N GLY A 30 3.35 -11.69 4.21
CA GLY A 30 4.76 -12.06 4.24
C GLY A 30 5.65 -11.23 3.30
N PHE A 31 5.26 -9.99 2.99
CA PHE A 31 6.10 -9.09 2.19
C PHE A 31 7.26 -8.53 3.01
N ASP A 32 8.41 -8.37 2.36
CA ASP A 32 9.44 -7.47 2.85
C ASP A 32 9.07 -6.04 2.42
N PHE A 33 8.97 -5.12 3.39
CA PHE A 33 8.49 -3.77 3.14
C PHE A 33 9.25 -2.72 3.95
N ASP A 34 9.48 -1.57 3.31
CA ASP A 34 9.99 -0.36 3.95
C ASP A 34 8.90 0.70 4.01
N MET A 35 8.31 0.87 5.21
CA MET A 35 7.29 1.87 5.48
C MET A 35 7.94 3.19 5.90
N LYS A 36 7.95 4.16 4.98
CA LYS A 36 8.37 5.54 5.24
C LYS A 36 7.16 6.41 5.58
N ARG A 37 7.42 7.65 6.04
CA ARG A 37 6.37 8.60 6.47
C ARG A 37 5.31 8.92 5.41
N MET A 38 5.65 8.81 4.13
CA MET A 38 4.78 9.23 3.02
C MET A 38 4.49 8.12 2.01
N SER A 39 5.18 6.99 2.12
CA SER A 39 5.10 5.91 1.14
C SER A 39 5.60 4.60 1.73
N THR A 40 5.11 3.51 1.17
CA THR A 40 5.55 2.16 1.48
C THR A 40 6.20 1.58 0.24
N THR A 41 7.39 1.01 0.40
CA THR A 41 8.09 0.29 -0.66
C THR A 41 7.97 -1.20 -0.42
N ILE A 42 7.63 -1.97 -1.45
CA ILE A 42 7.54 -3.43 -1.45
C ILE A 42 8.27 -4.00 -2.66
N GLU A 43 8.76 -5.24 -2.53
CA GLU A 43 9.36 -5.99 -3.62
C GLU A 43 8.57 -7.27 -3.90
N GLY A 44 8.39 -7.60 -5.19
CA GLY A 44 7.68 -8.83 -5.57
C GLY A 44 7.47 -8.95 -7.08
N SER A 45 6.58 -9.88 -7.47
CA SER A 45 6.01 -9.92 -8.83
C SER A 45 4.96 -8.83 -9.02
N PHE A 46 4.63 -8.52 -10.27
CA PHE A 46 3.57 -7.55 -10.58
C PHE A 46 2.22 -7.95 -9.96
N GLU A 47 1.87 -9.23 -10.04
CA GLU A 47 0.63 -9.80 -9.52
C GLU A 47 0.59 -9.72 -7.99
N GLN A 48 1.71 -10.03 -7.32
CA GLN A 48 1.84 -9.92 -5.87
C GLN A 48 1.65 -8.47 -5.41
N ILE A 49 2.37 -7.54 -6.04
CA ILE A 49 2.32 -6.10 -5.75
C ILE A 49 0.91 -5.55 -5.96
N THR A 50 0.30 -5.82 -7.12
CA THR A 50 -1.04 -5.29 -7.44
C THR A 50 -2.12 -5.92 -6.57
N SER A 51 -2.00 -7.21 -6.24
CA SER A 51 -2.91 -7.89 -5.32
C SER A 51 -2.87 -7.26 -3.92
N VAL A 52 -1.68 -7.13 -3.32
CA VAL A 52 -1.56 -6.63 -1.93
C VAL A 52 -1.99 -5.16 -1.82
N ILE A 53 -1.68 -4.33 -2.82
CA ILE A 53 -2.16 -2.94 -2.86
C ILE A 53 -3.68 -2.89 -3.04
N GLY A 54 -4.24 -3.80 -3.85
CA GLY A 54 -5.68 -3.95 -4.02
C GLY A 54 -6.40 -4.30 -2.71
N GLN A 55 -5.86 -5.26 -1.95
CA GLN A 55 -6.39 -5.63 -0.63
C GLN A 55 -6.30 -4.48 0.38
N CYS A 56 -5.19 -3.73 0.39
CA CYS A 56 -5.06 -2.52 1.20
C CYS A 56 -6.14 -1.49 0.85
N HIS A 57 -6.36 -1.23 -0.44
CA HIS A 57 -7.40 -0.33 -0.90
C HIS A 57 -8.80 -0.81 -0.49
N GLU A 58 -9.12 -2.09 -0.70
CA GLU A 58 -10.43 -2.66 -0.37
C GLU A 58 -10.74 -2.48 1.13
N ARG A 59 -9.80 -2.87 2.00
CA ARG A 59 -9.98 -2.73 3.45
C ARG A 59 -10.19 -1.28 3.88
N LEU A 60 -9.44 -0.33 3.31
CA LEU A 60 -9.60 1.08 3.64
C LEU A 60 -10.89 1.67 3.04
N SER A 61 -11.37 1.15 1.91
CA SER A 61 -12.59 1.62 1.27
C SER A 61 -13.86 1.30 2.07
N GLU A 62 -13.81 0.32 2.98
CA GLU A 62 -14.90 0.01 3.91
C GLU A 62 -15.13 1.13 4.92
N SER A 63 -14.07 1.87 5.28
CA SER A 63 -14.09 2.91 6.33
C SER A 63 -14.05 4.34 5.76
N HIS A 64 -13.62 4.52 4.51
CA HIS A 64 -13.39 5.83 3.91
C HIS A 64 -14.16 6.00 2.60
N LYS A 65 -14.74 7.19 2.41
CA LYS A 65 -15.54 7.49 1.21
C LYS A 65 -14.70 7.77 -0.02
N ARG A 66 -13.45 8.18 0.17
CA ARG A 66 -12.57 8.60 -0.91
C ARG A 66 -11.11 8.32 -0.57
N LEU A 67 -10.51 7.46 -1.40
CA LEU A 67 -9.10 7.12 -1.34
C LEU A 67 -8.37 7.68 -2.56
N LEU A 68 -7.16 8.20 -2.35
CA LEU A 68 -6.19 8.47 -3.40
C LEU A 68 -5.07 7.45 -3.27
N VAL A 69 -4.89 6.63 -4.29
CA VAL A 69 -3.83 5.61 -4.34
C VAL A 69 -2.83 6.02 -5.42
N ASN A 70 -1.57 6.24 -5.02
CA ASN A 70 -0.47 6.42 -5.95
C ASN A 70 0.40 5.17 -5.91
N ILE A 71 0.71 4.62 -7.08
CA ILE A 71 1.59 3.48 -7.25
C ILE A 71 2.66 3.86 -8.27
N THR A 72 3.91 3.68 -7.90
CA THR A 72 5.08 3.84 -8.77
C THR A 72 5.80 2.51 -8.80
N ILE A 73 5.96 1.95 -9.99
CA ILE A 73 6.60 0.66 -10.19
C ILE A 73 7.88 0.88 -10.97
N ASP A 74 8.97 0.34 -10.43
CA ASP A 74 10.25 0.21 -11.09
C ASP A 74 10.42 -1.26 -11.51
N ASP A 75 10.21 -1.51 -12.81
CA ASP A 75 10.34 -2.81 -13.46
C ASP A 75 11.62 -2.83 -14.31
N ASP A 76 12.76 -3.00 -13.63
CA ASP A 76 14.03 -3.24 -14.30
C ASP A 76 14.09 -4.71 -14.78
N ARG A 77 14.21 -4.88 -16.11
CA ARG A 77 14.31 -6.19 -16.78
C ARG A 77 15.70 -6.43 -17.39
N ALA A 78 16.68 -5.60 -17.06
CA ALA A 78 18.05 -5.68 -17.56
C ALA A 78 18.80 -6.93 -17.07
#